data_AF-W4UVV4-F1
#
_entry.id   AF-W4UVV4-F1
#
_cell.length_a   1.000
_cell.length_b   1.000
_cell.length_c   1.000
_cell.angle_alpha   90.00
_cell.angle_beta   90.00
_cell.angle_gamma   90.00
#
_symmetry.space_group_name_H-M   'P 1'
#
loop_
_entity.id
_entity.type
_entity.pdbx_description
1 polymer ?
#
loop_
_entity_poly.entity_id
_entity_poly.type
_entity_poly.pdbx_seq_one_letter_code
_entity_poly.pdbx_strand_id
1 'polypeptide(L)'
;MIDHCSCTWGLDENISFYRHMYDPSEGQYESKDEKLGTVNVTIQNTISAKALDTYNHAFGSTLGGENCAFVRNLWASNSGRNPSVGWNGVFNFVNNVVFNWVHRSVDGGDYTAMFNMINNYYKPGPATPKNDNVGARILKPEAGRSKLNYKVYGRVYADGNVMEGNAKVTADNWNGGIQIETQTNTDGYTEKMRSNVPFAMPYIDITSANDAYDYVTKHVGANIPTRDIVDERIIDEVKTGVPYYDKKVAKNANGDITGLSPKSIGDDGQFRYRRMPKDSYKQGIITDIRQMGGYPEYKGTPYVDTDGDGMPDAWEKANGLNPNDPSDANKDCTGDGYTNLEKYINGISTKNRIDWSDLKNNYDTLAEKGKLM
;
A
#
# COMPACT_ATOMS: atom_id res chain seq x y z
N MET A 1 -1.64 -1.92 -13.04
CA MET A 1 -0.84 -0.99 -12.21
C MET A 1 -1.78 -0.19 -11.33
N ILE A 2 -1.38 0.14 -10.10
CA ILE A 2 -2.08 1.09 -9.22
C ILE A 2 -1.07 2.19 -8.88
N ASP A 3 -1.40 3.44 -9.20
CA ASP A 3 -0.52 4.59 -9.02
C ASP A 3 -1.30 5.78 -8.47
N HIS A 4 -0.71 6.58 -7.58
CA HIS A 4 -1.30 7.79 -7.01
C HIS A 4 -2.74 7.63 -6.48
N CYS A 5 -3.05 6.47 -5.88
CA CYS A 5 -4.34 6.23 -5.26
C CYS A 5 -4.30 6.52 -3.75
N SER A 6 -5.41 6.98 -3.19
CA SER A 6 -5.60 7.08 -1.73
C SER A 6 -6.68 6.11 -1.28
N CYS A 7 -6.25 4.99 -0.70
CA CYS A 7 -7.13 3.90 -0.25
C CYS A 7 -7.25 3.94 1.27
N THR A 8 -8.37 4.48 1.77
CA THR A 8 -8.63 4.61 3.21
C THR A 8 -9.95 4.00 3.63
N TRP A 9 -10.08 3.72 4.93
CA TRP A 9 -11.34 3.35 5.57
C TRP A 9 -11.96 2.02 5.12
N GLY A 10 -11.13 1.06 4.67
CA GLY A 10 -11.57 -0.32 4.48
C GLY A 10 -12.02 -0.96 5.79
N LEU A 11 -13.04 -1.82 5.75
CA LEU A 11 -13.53 -2.59 6.91
C LEU A 11 -12.72 -3.87 7.20
N ASP A 12 -11.98 -4.34 6.19
CA ASP A 12 -11.00 -5.42 6.28
C ASP A 12 -9.64 -4.87 5.83
N GLU A 13 -9.18 -5.18 4.62
CA GLU A 13 -8.04 -4.48 4.02
C GLU A 13 -8.44 -3.23 3.23
N ASN A 14 -7.60 -2.19 3.24
CA ASN A 14 -7.72 -1.09 2.27
C ASN A 14 -7.36 -1.55 0.84
N ILE A 15 -6.39 -2.47 0.69
CA ILE A 15 -5.94 -2.98 -0.62
C ILE A 15 -5.76 -4.49 -0.53
N SER A 16 -6.39 -5.26 -1.43
CA SER A 16 -6.30 -6.73 -1.42
C SER A 16 -6.12 -7.29 -2.83
N PHE A 17 -4.88 -7.61 -3.20
CA PHE A 17 -4.48 -8.14 -4.51
C PHE A 17 -3.39 -9.20 -4.34
N TYR A 18 -3.77 -10.47 -4.36
CA TYR A 18 -2.80 -11.57 -4.13
C TYR A 18 -3.13 -12.89 -4.82
N ARG A 19 -4.34 -13.05 -5.39
CA ARG A 19 -4.76 -14.27 -6.08
C ARG A 19 -5.81 -14.00 -7.14
N HIS A 20 -5.90 -14.90 -8.12
CA HIS A 20 -6.98 -14.96 -9.10
C HIS A 20 -7.46 -16.41 -9.27
N MET A 21 -8.63 -16.58 -9.90
CA MET A 21 -9.14 -17.89 -10.34
C MET A 21 -8.83 -18.01 -11.83
N TYR A 22 -8.10 -19.04 -12.22
CA TYR A 22 -7.67 -19.29 -13.60
C TYR A 22 -8.39 -20.51 -14.16
N ASP A 23 -9.04 -20.36 -15.31
CA ASP A 23 -9.61 -21.49 -16.06
C ASP A 23 -8.56 -22.00 -17.07
N PRO A 24 -7.93 -23.17 -16.82
CA PRO A 24 -6.94 -23.73 -17.73
C PRO A 24 -7.50 -24.16 -19.08
N SER A 25 -8.83 -24.23 -19.24
CA SER A 25 -9.44 -24.60 -20.50
C SER A 25 -9.64 -23.43 -21.45
N GLU A 26 -9.58 -22.19 -20.96
CA GLU A 26 -9.98 -21.00 -21.72
C GLU A 26 -11.38 -21.16 -22.35
N GLY A 27 -12.30 -21.82 -21.62
CA GLY A 27 -13.64 -22.16 -22.08
C GLY A 27 -13.72 -23.27 -23.14
N GLN A 28 -12.63 -23.96 -23.47
CA GLN A 28 -12.60 -25.00 -24.51
C GLN A 28 -13.10 -26.37 -24.02
N TYR A 29 -13.09 -26.64 -22.72
CA TYR A 29 -13.55 -27.90 -22.11
C TYR A 29 -13.92 -27.73 -20.64
N GLU A 30 -14.71 -28.65 -20.08
CA GLU A 30 -15.02 -28.60 -18.64
C GLU A 30 -13.75 -28.77 -17.80
N SER A 31 -13.49 -27.78 -16.96
CA SER A 31 -12.32 -27.73 -16.08
C SER A 31 -12.70 -27.17 -14.71
N LYS A 32 -11.81 -27.29 -13.74
CA LYS A 32 -11.96 -26.67 -12.42
C LYS A 32 -10.99 -25.52 -12.31
N ASP A 33 -11.48 -24.33 -11.96
CA ASP A 33 -10.65 -23.17 -11.74
C ASP A 33 -9.51 -23.44 -10.75
N GLU A 34 -8.32 -23.03 -11.15
CA GLU A 34 -7.13 -23.05 -10.32
C GLU A 34 -7.00 -21.74 -9.55
N LYS A 35 -6.66 -21.83 -8.26
CA LYS A 35 -6.34 -20.63 -7.47
C LYS A 35 -4.84 -20.35 -7.59
N LEU A 36 -4.50 -19.31 -8.35
CA LEU A 36 -3.12 -18.90 -8.60
C LEU A 36 -2.84 -17.54 -7.96
N GLY A 37 -1.56 -17.24 -7.73
CA GLY A 37 -1.12 -15.91 -7.32
C GLY A 37 -1.45 -14.88 -8.41
N THR A 38 -1.72 -13.63 -8.04
CA THR A 38 -1.75 -12.55 -9.05
C THR A 38 -0.37 -12.45 -9.72
N VAL A 39 -0.28 -11.92 -10.93
CA VAL A 39 1.00 -11.78 -11.64
C VAL A 39 1.18 -10.37 -12.17
N ASN A 40 2.43 -9.90 -12.24
CA ASN A 40 2.81 -8.63 -12.89
C ASN A 40 2.08 -7.40 -12.29
N VAL A 41 2.09 -7.28 -10.97
CA VAL A 41 1.43 -6.17 -10.26
C VAL A 41 2.45 -5.14 -9.79
N THR A 42 2.28 -3.90 -10.24
CA THR A 42 2.93 -2.73 -9.64
C THR A 42 1.92 -1.89 -8.87
N ILE A 43 2.20 -1.63 -7.60
CA ILE A 43 1.54 -0.56 -6.82
C ILE A 43 2.62 0.45 -6.45
N GLN A 44 2.44 1.70 -6.87
CA GLN A 44 3.39 2.76 -6.57
C GLN A 44 2.70 4.05 -6.14
N ASN A 45 3.45 4.91 -5.45
CA ASN A 45 3.00 6.23 -5.01
C ASN A 45 1.58 6.23 -4.40
N THR A 46 1.17 5.17 -3.70
CA THR A 46 -0.22 4.97 -3.24
C THR A 46 -0.30 4.98 -1.71
N ILE A 47 -1.37 5.54 -1.16
CA ILE A 47 -1.67 5.52 0.27
C ILE A 47 -2.58 4.33 0.59
N SER A 48 -2.22 3.56 1.61
CA SER A 48 -3.09 2.64 2.33
C SER A 48 -3.12 3.02 3.81
N ALA A 49 -4.20 3.66 4.26
CA ALA A 49 -4.22 4.21 5.62
C ALA A 49 -5.59 4.09 6.30
N LYS A 50 -5.58 4.18 7.63
CA LYS A 50 -6.80 4.34 8.44
C LYS A 50 -7.89 3.29 8.15
N ALA A 51 -7.52 2.03 7.92
CA ALA A 51 -8.52 0.96 7.91
C ALA A 51 -9.33 0.96 9.21
N LEU A 52 -10.63 0.68 9.13
CA LEU A 52 -11.58 0.86 10.22
C LEU A 52 -11.51 -0.31 11.22
N ASP A 53 -11.19 0.00 12.47
CA ASP A 53 -11.12 -0.97 13.57
C ASP A 53 -12.50 -1.28 14.17
N THR A 54 -13.52 -1.35 13.31
CA THR A 54 -14.89 -1.67 13.75
C THR A 54 -14.94 -3.09 14.30
N TYR A 55 -14.23 -4.03 13.66
CA TYR A 55 -14.29 -5.46 13.94
C TYR A 55 -12.91 -6.12 14.16
N ASN A 56 -11.92 -5.37 14.66
CA ASN A 56 -10.52 -5.82 14.85
C ASN A 56 -9.76 -6.18 13.57
N HIS A 57 -10.25 -5.77 12.41
CA HIS A 57 -9.72 -6.08 11.09
C HIS A 57 -9.29 -4.81 10.34
N ALA A 58 -8.78 -3.80 11.04
CA ALA A 58 -8.22 -2.59 10.44
C ALA A 58 -6.88 -2.86 9.75
N PHE A 59 -6.89 -3.48 8.58
CA PHE A 59 -5.68 -3.94 7.90
C PHE A 59 -5.28 -3.06 6.72
N GLY A 60 -3.97 -2.85 6.57
CA GLY A 60 -3.44 -2.05 5.46
C GLY A 60 -3.67 -2.75 4.14
N SER A 61 -3.12 -3.97 4.00
CA SER A 61 -3.28 -4.72 2.75
C SER A 61 -2.87 -6.17 2.82
N THR A 62 -3.45 -6.98 1.93
CA THR A 62 -2.95 -8.32 1.59
C THR A 62 -2.53 -8.29 0.13
N LEU A 63 -1.21 -8.31 -0.10
CA LEU A 63 -0.60 -8.11 -1.41
C LEU A 63 0.23 -9.32 -1.81
N GLY A 64 0.53 -9.48 -3.08
CA GLY A 64 1.52 -10.44 -3.54
C GLY A 64 1.14 -11.07 -4.84
N GLY A 65 1.79 -12.19 -5.14
CA GLY A 65 1.77 -12.77 -6.46
C GLY A 65 3.18 -12.91 -7.03
N GLU A 66 3.27 -13.37 -8.26
CA GLU A 66 4.53 -13.53 -8.97
C GLU A 66 4.89 -12.25 -9.73
N ASN A 67 6.16 -11.85 -9.67
CA ASN A 67 6.66 -10.64 -10.33
C ASN A 67 5.91 -9.35 -9.92
N CYS A 68 5.86 -9.07 -8.61
CA CYS A 68 5.17 -7.90 -8.07
C CYS A 68 6.15 -6.84 -7.52
N ALA A 69 5.82 -5.56 -7.67
CA ALA A 69 6.60 -4.43 -7.17
C ALA A 69 5.72 -3.43 -6.41
N PHE A 70 6.16 -3.09 -5.19
CA PHE A 70 5.50 -2.16 -4.30
C PHE A 70 6.51 -1.07 -3.94
N VAL A 71 6.35 0.11 -4.55
CA VAL A 71 7.40 1.13 -4.58
C VAL A 71 6.88 2.51 -4.18
N ARG A 72 7.55 3.22 -3.25
CA ARG A 72 7.19 4.59 -2.86
C ARG A 72 5.75 4.75 -2.35
N ASN A 73 5.21 3.73 -1.68
CA ASN A 73 3.88 3.78 -1.08
C ASN A 73 3.93 4.18 0.39
N LEU A 74 2.76 4.51 0.94
CA LEU A 74 2.56 4.80 2.36
C LEU A 74 1.55 3.83 2.97
N TRP A 75 1.96 3.07 3.99
CA TRP A 75 1.05 2.42 4.93
C TRP A 75 1.00 3.20 6.24
N ALA A 76 -0.15 3.75 6.62
CA ALA A 76 -0.25 4.61 7.79
C ALA A 76 -1.44 4.29 8.70
N SER A 77 -1.16 4.06 9.99
CA SER A 77 -2.17 3.92 11.03
C SER A 77 -3.21 2.83 10.74
N ASN A 78 -2.78 1.72 10.13
CA ASN A 78 -3.55 0.48 10.11
C ASN A 78 -3.07 -0.43 11.25
N SER A 79 -3.99 -1.13 11.91
CA SER A 79 -3.68 -1.98 13.06
C SER A 79 -2.70 -3.12 12.72
N GLY A 80 -2.73 -3.61 11.47
CA GLY A 80 -1.91 -4.72 11.01
C GLY A 80 -1.80 -4.81 9.48
N ARG A 81 -0.98 -5.76 9.00
CA ARG A 81 -0.77 -6.08 7.58
C ARG A 81 -0.37 -4.85 6.77
N ASN A 82 0.84 -4.35 7.02
CA ASN A 82 1.36 -3.11 6.44
C ASN A 82 2.59 -3.35 5.53
N PRO A 83 2.53 -4.18 4.47
CA PRO A 83 1.46 -5.08 4.03
C PRO A 83 1.60 -6.52 4.58
N SER A 84 0.59 -7.39 4.39
CA SER A 84 0.80 -8.85 4.49
C SER A 84 0.99 -9.46 3.10
N VAL A 85 1.92 -10.40 2.96
CA VAL A 85 2.18 -11.13 1.72
C VAL A 85 1.27 -12.35 1.63
N GLY A 86 0.32 -12.31 0.69
CA GLY A 86 -0.77 -13.28 0.58
C GLY A 86 -0.42 -14.60 -0.11
N TRP A 87 0.76 -14.72 -0.73
CA TRP A 87 1.17 -15.86 -1.57
C TRP A 87 2.70 -16.10 -1.55
N ASN A 88 3.24 -16.70 -2.61
CA ASN A 88 4.65 -16.95 -2.86
C ASN A 88 5.21 -16.07 -4.00
N GLY A 89 6.45 -16.34 -4.42
CA GLY A 89 7.12 -15.61 -5.50
C GLY A 89 8.02 -14.48 -5.00
N VAL A 90 8.53 -13.66 -5.92
CA VAL A 90 9.36 -12.49 -5.57
C VAL A 90 8.49 -11.31 -5.19
N PHE A 91 8.64 -10.86 -3.95
CA PHE A 91 7.95 -9.71 -3.38
C PHE A 91 8.93 -8.54 -3.23
N ASN A 92 8.79 -7.53 -4.09
CA ASN A 92 9.65 -6.35 -4.07
C ASN A 92 9.00 -5.22 -3.29
N PHE A 93 9.51 -4.93 -2.11
CA PHE A 93 9.06 -3.86 -1.23
C PHE A 93 10.19 -2.85 -1.08
N VAL A 94 10.13 -1.79 -1.89
CA VAL A 94 11.25 -0.87 -2.09
C VAL A 94 10.83 0.59 -1.84
N ASN A 95 11.60 1.33 -1.04
CA ASN A 95 11.36 2.76 -0.79
C ASN A 95 9.95 3.13 -0.28
N ASN A 96 9.30 2.26 0.49
CA ASN A 96 8.00 2.55 1.09
C ASN A 96 8.12 3.14 2.49
N VAL A 97 7.07 3.80 2.96
CA VAL A 97 6.94 4.28 4.34
C VAL A 97 5.87 3.48 5.07
N VAL A 98 6.19 3.02 6.27
CA VAL A 98 5.25 2.32 7.17
C VAL A 98 5.19 3.06 8.49
N PHE A 99 3.99 3.49 8.89
CA PHE A 99 3.77 4.34 10.06
C PHE A 99 2.68 3.78 10.99
N ASN A 100 2.95 3.81 12.30
CA ASN A 100 1.94 3.65 13.36
C ASN A 100 1.11 2.36 13.31
N TRP A 101 1.76 1.22 13.12
CA TRP A 101 1.11 -0.10 13.21
C TRP A 101 0.88 -0.52 14.66
N VAL A 102 0.01 -1.51 14.90
CA VAL A 102 -0.28 -2.02 16.25
C VAL A 102 0.31 -3.41 16.45
N HIS A 103 -0.27 -4.43 15.81
CA HIS A 103 0.07 -5.82 16.10
C HIS A 103 0.79 -6.54 14.97
N ARG A 104 0.82 -5.95 13.75
CA ARG A 104 1.54 -6.49 12.59
C ARG A 104 2.11 -5.36 11.72
N SER A 105 3.41 -5.39 11.43
CA SER A 105 4.04 -4.59 10.37
C SER A 105 3.95 -5.33 9.03
N VAL A 106 5.07 -5.62 8.36
CA VAL A 106 5.10 -6.52 7.20
C VAL A 106 5.17 -7.97 7.67
N ASP A 107 4.34 -8.85 7.13
CA ASP A 107 4.39 -10.27 7.44
C ASP A 107 3.78 -11.15 6.34
N GLY A 108 3.75 -12.47 6.56
CA GLY A 108 3.13 -13.41 5.64
C GLY A 108 4.13 -14.08 4.71
N GLY A 109 3.67 -14.38 3.51
CA GLY A 109 4.33 -15.27 2.56
C GLY A 109 4.27 -16.73 3.00
N ASP A 110 4.81 -17.61 2.18
CA ASP A 110 5.09 -18.98 2.55
C ASP A 110 6.58 -19.32 2.41
N TYR A 111 6.89 -20.60 2.50
CA TYR A 111 8.26 -21.10 2.42
C TYR A 111 8.90 -20.96 1.03
N THR A 112 8.14 -20.61 -0.01
CA THR A 112 8.64 -20.34 -1.37
C THR A 112 8.59 -18.85 -1.73
N ALA A 113 8.25 -17.98 -0.78
CA ALA A 113 8.35 -16.53 -0.96
C ALA A 113 9.83 -16.06 -0.95
N MET A 114 10.11 -15.05 -1.75
CA MET A 114 11.41 -14.38 -1.86
C MET A 114 11.19 -12.88 -1.65
N PHE A 115 11.63 -12.35 -0.52
CA PHE A 115 11.39 -10.96 -0.13
C PHE A 115 12.60 -10.09 -0.45
N ASN A 116 12.39 -9.04 -1.23
CA ASN A 116 13.31 -7.91 -1.36
C ASN A 116 12.76 -6.75 -0.52
N MET A 117 13.34 -6.53 0.66
CA MET A 117 12.99 -5.42 1.56
C MET A 117 14.11 -4.38 1.47
N ILE A 118 13.93 -3.34 0.65
CA ILE A 118 15.04 -2.43 0.29
C ILE A 118 14.68 -0.99 0.61
N ASN A 119 15.51 -0.34 1.43
CA ASN A 119 15.44 1.11 1.69
C ASN A 119 14.03 1.62 2.04
N ASN A 120 13.24 0.85 2.81
CA ASN A 120 11.96 1.30 3.34
C ASN A 120 12.17 2.05 4.68
N TYR A 121 11.26 2.98 4.99
CA TYR A 121 11.28 3.76 6.22
C TYR A 121 10.14 3.31 7.16
N TYR A 122 10.50 2.77 8.32
CA TYR A 122 9.56 2.34 9.35
C TYR A 122 9.56 3.34 10.50
N LYS A 123 8.40 3.93 10.78
CA LYS A 123 8.19 4.91 11.84
C LYS A 123 7.19 4.41 12.88
N PRO A 124 7.65 3.87 14.03
CA PRO A 124 6.77 3.54 15.15
C PRO A 124 5.97 4.75 15.62
N GLY A 125 4.64 4.63 15.64
CA GLY A 125 3.75 5.72 16.05
C GLY A 125 3.22 5.55 17.48
N PRO A 126 2.25 6.38 17.89
CA PRO A 126 1.63 6.30 19.22
C PRO A 126 0.92 4.96 19.53
N ALA A 127 0.39 4.28 18.51
CA ALA A 127 -0.27 2.99 18.67
C ALA A 127 0.72 1.81 18.65
N THR A 128 1.98 2.05 18.27
CA THR A 128 2.99 1.01 18.12
C THR A 128 3.53 0.54 19.48
N PRO A 129 3.47 -0.76 19.81
CA PRO A 129 4.06 -1.33 21.02
C PRO A 129 5.60 -1.34 20.96
N LYS A 130 6.23 -0.20 21.24
CA LYS A 130 7.69 0.02 21.09
C LYS A 130 8.56 -0.92 21.96
N ASN A 131 7.99 -1.45 23.04
CA ASN A 131 8.69 -2.35 23.97
C ASN A 131 8.42 -3.84 23.68
N ASP A 132 7.66 -4.15 22.63
CA ASP A 132 7.37 -5.52 22.17
C ASP A 132 8.07 -5.79 20.84
N ASN A 133 8.20 -7.06 20.47
CA ASN A 133 8.87 -7.53 19.25
C ASN A 133 8.35 -6.81 18.00
N VAL A 134 7.05 -6.57 17.92
CA VAL A 134 6.42 -5.93 16.78
C VAL A 134 6.86 -4.47 16.60
N GLY A 135 7.30 -3.78 17.66
CA GLY A 135 7.65 -2.36 17.63
C GLY A 135 8.88 -2.03 16.78
N ALA A 136 9.74 -3.02 16.52
CA ALA A 136 10.95 -2.88 15.71
C ALA A 136 11.01 -3.88 14.54
N ARG A 137 9.86 -4.47 14.15
CA ARG A 137 9.79 -5.50 13.12
C ARG A 137 9.68 -4.89 11.72
N ILE A 138 10.65 -5.19 10.87
CA ILE A 138 10.63 -4.90 9.41
C ILE A 138 9.76 -5.93 8.70
N LEU A 139 10.01 -7.23 8.94
CA LEU A 139 9.33 -8.33 8.28
C LEU A 139 9.22 -9.55 9.21
N LYS A 140 8.07 -10.24 9.17
CA LYS A 140 7.91 -11.57 9.76
C LYS A 140 7.42 -12.61 8.75
N PRO A 141 8.31 -13.38 8.11
CA PRO A 141 7.92 -14.46 7.21
C PRO A 141 7.17 -15.57 7.94
N GLU A 142 6.20 -16.19 7.28
CA GLU A 142 5.40 -17.28 7.85
C GLU A 142 5.84 -18.66 7.32
N ALA A 143 5.88 -19.66 8.20
CA ALA A 143 6.13 -21.06 7.82
C ALA A 143 4.83 -21.88 7.67
N GLY A 144 3.70 -21.35 8.13
CA GLY A 144 2.47 -22.13 8.36
C GLY A 144 1.80 -22.75 7.12
N ARG A 145 2.28 -22.44 5.91
CA ARG A 145 1.82 -23.04 4.65
C ARG A 145 2.75 -24.14 4.12
N SER A 146 3.89 -24.39 4.78
CA SER A 146 4.76 -25.51 4.46
C SER A 146 4.05 -26.84 4.74
N LYS A 147 4.12 -27.77 3.78
CA LYS A 147 3.61 -29.15 3.94
C LYS A 147 4.62 -30.08 4.62
N LEU A 148 5.80 -29.57 4.97
CA LEU A 148 6.88 -30.34 5.58
C LEU A 148 6.63 -30.53 7.09
N ASN A 149 7.20 -31.58 7.66
CA ASN A 149 7.13 -31.86 9.10
C ASN A 149 8.08 -30.99 9.94
N TYR A 150 8.75 -30.01 9.33
CA TYR A 150 9.58 -29.00 9.98
C TYR A 150 9.28 -27.62 9.38
N LYS A 151 9.61 -26.56 10.14
CA LYS A 151 9.38 -25.19 9.71
C LYS A 151 10.35 -24.81 8.59
N VAL A 152 9.80 -24.23 7.54
CA VAL A 152 10.57 -23.60 6.45
C VAL A 152 9.93 -22.25 6.19
N TYR A 153 10.77 -21.23 6.07
CA TYR A 153 10.37 -19.85 5.83
C TYR A 153 10.87 -19.41 4.46
N GLY A 154 10.22 -18.39 3.88
CA GLY A 154 10.69 -17.76 2.66
C GLY A 154 12.08 -17.13 2.82
N ARG A 155 12.76 -16.90 1.70
CA ARG A 155 14.09 -16.28 1.67
C ARG A 155 13.98 -14.76 1.66
N VAL A 156 14.90 -14.07 2.32
CA VAL A 156 14.84 -12.62 2.55
C VAL A 156 16.17 -11.98 2.16
N TYR A 157 16.11 -10.99 1.29
CA TYR A 157 17.10 -9.94 1.14
C TYR A 157 16.54 -8.69 1.83
N ALA A 158 17.23 -8.20 2.86
CA ALA A 158 16.83 -7.02 3.61
C ALA A 158 18.04 -6.12 3.81
N ASP A 159 18.00 -4.94 3.21
CA ASP A 159 19.12 -3.99 3.22
C ASP A 159 18.65 -2.53 3.21
N GLY A 160 19.39 -1.68 3.93
CA GLY A 160 19.20 -0.24 4.00
C GLY A 160 17.85 0.27 4.51
N ASN A 161 16.99 -0.60 5.06
CA ASN A 161 15.75 -0.16 5.71
C ASN A 161 16.06 0.58 7.01
N VAL A 162 15.33 1.66 7.26
CA VAL A 162 15.43 2.46 8.49
C VAL A 162 14.29 2.11 9.43
N MET A 163 14.62 1.91 10.71
CA MET A 163 13.65 1.78 11.81
C MET A 163 13.85 2.96 12.76
N GLU A 164 12.98 3.96 12.65
CA GLU A 164 13.08 5.20 13.43
C GLU A 164 13.10 4.91 14.94
N GLY A 165 14.08 5.50 15.64
CA GLY A 165 14.28 5.27 17.07
C GLY A 165 14.95 3.94 17.42
N ASN A 166 15.34 3.12 16.44
CA ASN A 166 16.07 1.87 16.66
C ASN A 166 17.35 1.79 15.80
N ALA A 167 18.44 2.35 16.33
CA ALA A 167 19.74 2.36 15.66
C ALA A 167 20.30 0.96 15.39
N LYS A 168 19.96 -0.01 16.25
CA LYS A 168 20.42 -1.41 16.13
C LYS A 168 19.84 -2.08 14.88
N VAL A 169 18.51 -2.01 14.71
CA VAL A 169 17.82 -2.56 13.52
C VAL A 169 18.14 -1.77 12.26
N THR A 170 18.35 -0.46 12.38
CA THR A 170 18.73 0.39 11.24
C THR A 170 20.13 0.06 10.72
N ALA A 171 21.10 -0.20 11.61
CA ALA A 171 22.46 -0.56 11.21
C ALA A 171 22.55 -2.00 10.67
N ASP A 172 21.73 -2.92 11.18
CA ASP A 172 21.62 -4.29 10.68
C ASP A 172 20.16 -4.76 10.81
N ASN A 173 19.48 -4.85 9.66
CA ASN A 173 18.06 -5.23 9.62
C ASN A 173 17.79 -6.63 10.19
N TRP A 174 18.79 -7.52 10.23
CA TRP A 174 18.66 -8.84 10.86
C TRP A 174 18.85 -8.82 12.37
N ASN A 175 19.28 -7.69 12.94
CA ASN A 175 19.51 -7.56 14.37
C ASN A 175 18.23 -7.21 15.13
N GLY A 176 17.17 -7.99 14.89
CA GLY A 176 15.84 -7.85 15.47
C GLY A 176 14.77 -7.28 14.53
N GLY A 177 15.12 -6.87 13.31
CA GLY A 177 14.15 -6.39 12.32
C GLY A 177 13.44 -7.52 11.56
N ILE A 178 14.17 -8.59 11.24
CA ILE A 178 13.60 -9.83 10.68
C ILE A 178 13.29 -10.78 11.84
N GLN A 179 12.05 -11.27 11.90
CA GLN A 179 11.56 -12.09 13.00
C GLN A 179 10.75 -13.28 12.48
N ILE A 180 10.62 -14.33 13.28
CA ILE A 180 9.72 -15.47 12.98
C ILE A 180 8.87 -15.80 14.20
N GLU A 181 7.64 -16.26 13.97
CA GLU A 181 6.75 -16.73 15.03
C GLU A 181 6.59 -15.68 16.15
N THR A 182 6.93 -16.06 17.39
CA THR A 182 6.98 -15.21 18.57
C THR A 182 8.40 -14.79 18.95
N GLN A 183 9.41 -15.16 18.16
CA GLN A 183 10.81 -14.85 18.44
C GLN A 183 11.11 -13.37 18.19
N THR A 184 12.12 -12.86 18.89
CA THR A 184 12.68 -11.52 18.67
C THR A 184 13.59 -11.45 17.44
N ASN A 185 13.98 -12.61 16.88
CA ASN A 185 14.85 -12.74 15.72
C ASN A 185 14.51 -14.03 14.93
N THR A 186 15.49 -14.64 14.27
CA THR A 186 15.40 -15.77 13.34
C THR A 186 16.29 -16.95 13.80
N ASP A 187 16.42 -17.15 15.11
CA ASP A 187 17.35 -18.10 15.71
C ASP A 187 17.11 -19.52 15.14
N GLY A 188 18.20 -20.12 14.63
CA GLY A 188 18.18 -21.44 13.99
C GLY A 188 17.74 -21.46 12.52
N TYR A 189 17.30 -20.31 11.96
CA TYR A 189 16.83 -20.19 10.58
C TYR A 189 17.52 -19.10 9.77
N THR A 190 18.26 -18.17 10.39
CA THR A 190 18.91 -17.03 9.73
C THR A 190 19.63 -17.41 8.44
N GLU A 191 20.56 -18.38 8.49
CA GLU A 191 21.35 -18.81 7.32
C GLU A 191 20.51 -19.47 6.21
N LYS A 192 19.34 -20.05 6.56
CA LYS A 192 18.41 -20.65 5.59
C LYS A 192 17.54 -19.60 4.91
N MET A 193 17.28 -18.49 5.61
CA MET A 193 16.42 -17.41 5.13
C MET A 193 17.23 -16.35 4.39
N ARG A 194 18.40 -15.97 4.89
CA ARG A 194 19.15 -14.81 4.41
C ARG A 194 19.65 -15.00 2.98
N SER A 195 19.47 -13.97 2.17
CA SER A 195 20.18 -13.77 0.91
C SER A 195 21.07 -12.54 1.04
N ASN A 196 22.29 -12.63 0.52
CA ASN A 196 23.24 -11.51 0.48
C ASN A 196 23.13 -10.70 -0.82
N VAL A 197 22.29 -11.15 -1.76
CA VAL A 197 21.99 -10.46 -3.02
C VAL A 197 20.47 -10.36 -3.18
N PRO A 198 19.97 -9.28 -3.80
CA PRO A 198 18.54 -9.16 -4.09
C PRO A 198 18.10 -10.26 -5.05
N PHE A 199 16.86 -10.71 -4.89
CA PHE A 199 16.20 -11.58 -5.86
C PHE A 199 15.88 -10.79 -7.13
N ALA A 200 15.67 -11.49 -8.25
CA ALA A 200 15.32 -10.87 -9.53
C ALA A 200 14.08 -9.98 -9.39
N MET A 201 14.22 -8.71 -9.77
CA MET A 201 13.17 -7.68 -9.65
C MET A 201 13.20 -6.76 -10.87
N PRO A 202 12.06 -6.10 -11.21
CA PRO A 202 12.07 -5.09 -12.26
C PRO A 202 13.02 -3.94 -11.92
N TYR A 203 13.42 -3.16 -12.93
CA TYR A 203 14.17 -1.94 -12.69
C TYR A 203 13.34 -0.97 -11.84
N ILE A 204 13.96 -0.47 -10.78
CA ILE A 204 13.41 0.54 -9.89
C ILE A 204 14.56 1.53 -9.66
N ASP A 205 14.29 2.83 -9.76
CA ASP A 205 15.22 3.85 -9.29
C ASP A 205 15.19 3.88 -7.75
N ILE A 206 16.18 3.21 -7.14
CA ILE A 206 16.23 3.00 -5.69
C ILE A 206 17.00 4.15 -5.04
N THR A 207 16.32 4.87 -4.15
CA THR A 207 16.93 5.93 -3.33
C THR A 207 17.19 5.44 -1.90
N SER A 208 17.81 6.27 -1.06
CA SER A 208 17.97 5.92 0.36
C SER A 208 16.60 5.90 1.08
N ALA A 209 16.51 5.22 2.22
CA ALA A 209 15.25 5.20 2.98
C ALA A 209 14.81 6.60 3.46
N ASN A 210 15.75 7.52 3.71
CA ASN A 210 15.43 8.89 4.09
C ASN A 210 14.91 9.69 2.88
N ASP A 211 15.56 9.57 1.72
CA ASP A 211 15.07 10.22 0.49
C ASP A 211 13.70 9.67 0.09
N ALA A 212 13.48 8.37 0.28
CA ALA A 212 12.18 7.74 0.09
C ALA A 212 11.12 8.32 1.03
N TYR A 213 11.45 8.53 2.32
CA TYR A 213 10.54 9.18 3.26
C TYR A 213 10.15 10.60 2.80
N ASP A 214 11.13 11.39 2.38
CA ASP A 214 10.89 12.75 1.89
C ASP A 214 10.06 12.77 0.61
N TYR A 215 10.35 11.86 -0.33
CA TYR A 215 9.57 11.71 -1.56
C TYR A 215 8.13 11.31 -1.25
N VAL A 216 7.93 10.23 -0.49
CA VAL A 216 6.61 9.67 -0.19
C VAL A 216 5.75 10.70 0.53
N THR A 217 6.28 11.35 1.57
CA THR A 217 5.49 12.34 2.34
C THR A 217 5.15 13.62 1.55
N LYS A 218 5.75 13.81 0.37
CA LYS A 218 5.43 14.90 -0.55
C LYS A 218 4.49 14.44 -1.66
N HIS A 219 4.74 13.27 -2.25
CA HIS A 219 4.17 12.88 -3.55
C HIS A 219 3.15 11.72 -3.51
N VAL A 220 3.04 10.94 -2.44
CA VAL A 220 2.17 9.74 -2.42
C VAL A 220 0.67 10.06 -2.48
N GLY A 221 -0.18 9.18 -2.99
CA GLY A 221 -1.64 9.30 -2.96
C GLY A 221 -2.21 10.21 -4.04
N ALA A 222 -3.53 10.42 -4.00
CA ALA A 222 -4.25 11.30 -4.91
C ALA A 222 -3.96 12.78 -4.55
N ASN A 223 -2.79 13.28 -4.98
CA ASN A 223 -2.23 14.54 -4.55
C ASN A 223 -2.29 15.67 -5.59
N ILE A 224 -2.66 15.37 -6.83
CA ILE A 224 -2.72 16.32 -7.94
C ILE A 224 -4.19 16.56 -8.33
N PRO A 225 -4.62 17.82 -8.50
CA PRO A 225 -3.83 19.06 -8.36
C PRO A 225 -3.57 19.47 -6.90
N THR A 226 -4.33 18.90 -5.96
CA THR A 226 -4.14 19.10 -4.53
C THR A 226 -4.60 17.84 -3.79
N ARG A 227 -4.01 17.60 -2.62
CA ARG A 227 -4.53 16.60 -1.68
C ARG A 227 -5.88 17.03 -1.14
N ASP A 228 -6.69 16.05 -0.80
CA ASP A 228 -7.85 16.30 0.06
C ASP A 228 -7.41 16.46 1.53
N ILE A 229 -8.34 16.92 2.37
CA ILE A 229 -8.08 17.16 3.79
C ILE A 229 -7.77 15.87 4.59
N VAL A 230 -8.21 14.71 4.12
CA VAL A 230 -7.96 13.42 4.80
C VAL A 230 -6.51 13.00 4.57
N ASP A 231 -6.05 13.07 3.32
CA ASP A 231 -4.66 12.82 2.94
C ASP A 231 -3.71 13.81 3.60
N GLU A 232 -4.04 15.10 3.62
CA GLU A 232 -3.26 16.12 4.35
C GLU A 232 -3.07 15.74 5.82
N ARG A 233 -4.16 15.37 6.51
CA ARG A 233 -4.10 14.90 7.90
C ARG A 233 -3.22 13.68 8.05
N ILE A 234 -3.33 12.68 7.18
CA ILE A 234 -2.50 11.47 7.23
C ILE A 234 -1.01 11.82 7.07
N ILE A 235 -0.67 12.68 6.11
CA ILE A 235 0.71 13.12 5.90
C ILE A 235 1.24 13.90 7.12
N ASP A 236 0.43 14.78 7.70
CA ASP A 236 0.79 15.52 8.91
C ASP A 236 1.02 14.58 10.10
N GLU A 237 0.22 13.54 10.27
CA GLU A 237 0.45 12.51 11.29
C GLU A 237 1.79 11.79 11.08
N VAL A 238 2.08 11.40 9.84
CA VAL A 238 3.34 10.71 9.48
C VAL A 238 4.55 11.59 9.76
N LYS A 239 4.46 12.90 9.47
CA LYS A 239 5.53 13.87 9.72
C LYS A 239 5.72 14.13 11.22
N THR A 240 4.64 14.46 11.92
CA THR A 240 4.68 14.93 13.30
C THR A 240 4.68 13.81 14.35
N GLY A 241 4.19 12.62 14.00
CA GLY A 241 3.89 11.55 14.94
C GLY A 241 2.68 11.82 15.84
N VAL A 242 1.92 12.91 15.59
CA VAL A 242 0.77 13.32 16.39
C VAL A 242 -0.52 12.99 15.64
N PRO A 243 -1.38 12.08 16.14
CA PRO A 243 -2.61 11.70 15.48
C PRO A 243 -3.60 12.85 15.40
N TYR A 244 -4.23 13.03 14.24
CA TYR A 244 -5.40 13.88 14.11
C TYR A 244 -6.63 13.14 14.62
N TYR A 245 -7.48 13.86 15.34
CA TYR A 245 -8.86 13.47 15.55
C TYR A 245 -9.71 14.73 15.73
N ASP A 246 -10.96 14.68 15.26
CA ASP A 246 -11.86 15.83 15.38
C ASP A 246 -12.21 16.08 16.85
N LYS A 247 -11.86 17.25 17.40
CA LYS A 247 -12.18 17.57 18.81
C LYS A 247 -13.69 17.65 19.08
N LYS A 248 -14.49 17.79 18.04
CA LYS A 248 -15.96 17.76 18.06
C LYS A 248 -16.51 16.39 17.65
N VAL A 249 -15.72 15.30 17.76
CA VAL A 249 -16.17 13.92 17.50
C VAL A 249 -17.56 13.73 18.08
N ALA A 250 -18.51 13.31 17.24
CA ALA A 250 -19.85 13.00 17.68
C ALA A 250 -19.78 11.93 18.79
N LYS A 251 -20.52 12.09 19.88
CA LYS A 251 -20.51 11.14 21.02
C LYS A 251 -20.77 9.67 20.62
N ASN A 252 -21.32 9.45 19.43
CA ASN A 252 -21.65 8.15 18.84
C ASN A 252 -20.76 7.77 17.63
N ALA A 253 -19.62 8.40 17.41
CA ALA A 253 -18.65 8.02 16.38
C ALA A 253 -17.81 6.82 16.83
N ASN A 254 -18.47 5.71 17.13
CA ASN A 254 -17.85 4.49 17.65
C ASN A 254 -17.82 3.35 16.63
N GLY A 255 -17.97 3.69 15.35
CA GLY A 255 -18.03 2.74 14.23
C GLY A 255 -19.44 2.23 13.93
N ASP A 256 -19.51 1.30 12.99
CA ASP A 256 -20.76 0.68 12.58
C ASP A 256 -21.30 -0.27 13.67
N ILE A 257 -22.58 -0.08 14.00
CA ILE A 257 -23.34 -0.88 14.98
C ILE A 257 -24.44 -1.70 14.31
N THR A 258 -24.54 -1.63 12.99
CA THR A 258 -25.52 -2.37 12.19
C THR A 258 -24.94 -3.71 11.73
N GLY A 259 -25.80 -4.67 11.40
CA GLY A 259 -25.37 -5.99 10.88
C GLY A 259 -24.71 -6.92 11.90
N LEU A 260 -24.54 -6.51 13.16
CA LEU A 260 -24.01 -7.37 14.21
C LEU A 260 -24.98 -8.49 14.59
N SER A 261 -24.50 -9.74 14.61
CA SER A 261 -25.28 -10.84 15.18
C SER A 261 -25.51 -10.61 16.69
N PRO A 262 -26.63 -11.05 17.29
CA PRO A 262 -26.94 -10.79 18.70
C PRO A 262 -25.83 -11.17 19.70
N LYS A 263 -25.07 -12.24 19.42
CA LYS A 263 -23.92 -12.70 20.23
C LYS A 263 -22.69 -11.78 20.17
N SER A 264 -22.64 -10.86 19.21
CA SER A 264 -21.54 -9.94 18.97
C SER A 264 -21.82 -8.53 19.48
N ILE A 265 -23.04 -8.28 19.99
CA ILE A 265 -23.47 -6.96 20.47
C ILE A 265 -23.06 -6.82 21.95
N GLY A 266 -22.29 -5.79 22.26
CA GLY A 266 -21.93 -5.37 23.61
C GLY A 266 -23.07 -4.61 24.29
N ASP A 267 -22.93 -4.34 25.58
CA ASP A 267 -23.97 -3.66 26.36
C ASP A 267 -24.24 -2.22 25.86
N ASP A 268 -23.30 -1.65 25.11
CA ASP A 268 -23.38 -0.33 24.48
C ASP A 268 -23.78 -0.37 23.00
N GLY A 269 -24.21 -1.54 22.50
CA GLY A 269 -24.59 -1.76 21.11
C GLY A 269 -23.40 -1.96 20.16
N GLN A 270 -22.16 -1.78 20.62
CA GLN A 270 -20.97 -1.92 19.78
C GLN A 270 -20.50 -3.36 19.70
N PHE A 271 -19.49 -3.62 18.88
CA PHE A 271 -18.86 -4.92 18.82
C PHE A 271 -18.28 -5.33 20.19
N ARG A 272 -18.74 -6.45 20.75
CA ARG A 272 -18.38 -6.90 22.11
C ARG A 272 -16.91 -7.30 22.25
N TYR A 273 -16.28 -7.78 21.19
CA TYR A 273 -14.95 -8.41 21.26
C TYR A 273 -13.81 -7.47 20.82
N ARG A 274 -13.96 -6.15 21.04
CA ARG A 274 -12.91 -5.18 20.70
C ARG A 274 -11.59 -5.53 21.39
N ARG A 275 -10.49 -5.46 20.61
CA ARG A 275 -9.13 -5.65 21.11
C ARG A 275 -8.48 -4.34 21.55
N MET A 276 -8.85 -3.23 20.90
CA MET A 276 -8.35 -1.90 21.23
C MET A 276 -9.36 -1.10 22.07
N PRO A 277 -8.89 -0.17 22.92
CA PRO A 277 -9.75 0.77 23.63
C PRO A 277 -10.66 1.56 22.68
N LYS A 278 -11.80 2.04 23.19
CA LYS A 278 -12.75 2.85 22.41
C LYS A 278 -12.15 4.16 21.91
N ASP A 279 -11.13 4.67 22.59
CA ASP A 279 -10.42 5.89 22.22
C ASP A 279 -9.10 5.64 21.49
N SER A 280 -8.96 4.48 20.83
CA SER A 280 -7.85 4.15 19.93
C SER A 280 -7.61 5.21 18.84
N TYR A 281 -8.65 5.97 18.46
CA TYR A 281 -8.54 7.06 17.50
C TYR A 281 -7.57 8.16 17.96
N LYS A 282 -7.39 8.35 19.27
CA LYS A 282 -6.38 9.28 19.83
C LYS A 282 -4.95 8.80 19.58
N GLN A 283 -4.77 7.52 19.26
CA GLN A 283 -3.51 6.92 18.85
C GLN A 283 -3.41 6.77 17.32
N GLY A 284 -4.43 7.23 16.58
CA GLY A 284 -4.49 7.18 15.11
C GLY A 284 -5.26 6.01 14.51
N ILE A 285 -5.70 5.04 15.32
CA ILE A 285 -6.47 3.87 14.85
C ILE A 285 -7.96 4.13 15.02
N ILE A 286 -8.65 4.38 13.91
CA ILE A 286 -10.04 4.85 13.91
C ILE A 286 -11.03 3.71 13.75
N THR A 287 -12.25 3.92 14.21
CA THR A 287 -13.40 3.02 14.04
C THR A 287 -14.49 3.65 13.17
N ASP A 288 -14.45 4.97 13.02
CA ASP A 288 -15.45 5.76 12.30
C ASP A 288 -14.78 6.92 11.59
N ILE A 289 -15.13 7.15 10.33
CA ILE A 289 -14.55 8.21 9.51
C ILE A 289 -14.76 9.61 10.11
N ARG A 290 -15.83 9.82 10.91
CA ARG A 290 -16.11 11.09 11.60
C ARG A 290 -15.06 11.43 12.66
N GLN A 291 -14.31 10.44 13.14
CA GLN A 291 -13.16 10.69 14.01
C GLN A 291 -12.05 11.44 13.26
N MET A 292 -12.00 11.31 11.93
CA MET A 292 -11.14 12.07 11.02
C MET A 292 -11.89 13.20 10.31
N GLY A 293 -13.02 13.67 10.84
CA GLY A 293 -13.82 14.74 10.24
C GLY A 293 -14.80 14.31 9.14
N GLY A 294 -14.87 13.01 8.80
CA GLY A 294 -15.82 12.46 7.83
C GLY A 294 -15.36 12.55 6.38
N TYR A 295 -16.27 12.28 5.45
CA TYR A 295 -16.01 12.40 4.02
C TYR A 295 -15.59 13.84 3.66
N PRO A 296 -14.54 14.03 2.85
CA PRO A 296 -14.20 15.34 2.34
C PRO A 296 -15.33 15.88 1.45
N GLU A 297 -15.62 17.17 1.59
CA GLU A 297 -16.50 17.89 0.66
C GLU A 297 -15.67 18.49 -0.47
N TYR A 298 -15.84 17.97 -1.69
CA TYR A 298 -15.18 18.52 -2.87
C TYR A 298 -15.98 19.69 -3.43
N LYS A 299 -15.33 20.85 -3.57
CA LYS A 299 -15.88 22.03 -4.23
C LYS A 299 -15.03 22.34 -5.45
N GLY A 300 -15.66 22.39 -6.62
CA GLY A 300 -14.97 22.70 -7.86
C GLY A 300 -15.92 22.69 -9.04
N THR A 301 -15.41 23.15 -10.18
CA THR A 301 -16.07 23.00 -11.47
C THR A 301 -15.40 21.82 -12.17
N PRO A 302 -16.13 20.75 -12.50
CA PRO A 302 -15.54 19.65 -13.26
C PRO A 302 -15.08 20.17 -14.63
N TYR A 303 -14.02 19.56 -15.15
CA TYR A 303 -13.61 19.86 -16.51
C TYR A 303 -14.69 19.39 -17.50
N VAL A 304 -14.84 20.13 -18.60
CA VAL A 304 -15.71 19.72 -19.69
C VAL A 304 -15.03 18.55 -20.41
N ASP A 305 -15.77 17.45 -20.54
CA ASP A 305 -15.43 16.22 -21.24
C ASP A 305 -16.68 15.86 -22.05
N THR A 306 -16.69 16.20 -23.34
CA THR A 306 -17.90 16.19 -24.17
C THR A 306 -18.32 14.78 -24.57
N ASP A 307 -17.39 13.85 -24.74
CA ASP A 307 -17.67 12.46 -25.13
C ASP A 307 -17.56 11.44 -23.98
N GLY A 308 -17.08 11.87 -22.81
CA GLY A 308 -17.10 11.10 -21.58
C GLY A 308 -16.00 10.04 -21.51
N ASP A 309 -14.88 10.26 -22.19
CA ASP A 309 -13.78 9.29 -22.26
C ASP A 309 -12.73 9.44 -21.13
N GLY A 310 -12.89 10.46 -20.28
CA GLY A 310 -12.02 10.74 -19.15
C GLY A 310 -10.92 11.77 -19.42
N MET A 311 -10.84 12.33 -20.63
CA MET A 311 -9.92 13.40 -21.00
C MET A 311 -10.67 14.73 -21.17
N PRO A 312 -10.18 15.85 -20.61
CA PRO A 312 -10.82 17.15 -20.81
C PRO A 312 -10.73 17.68 -22.24
N ASP A 313 -11.82 18.26 -22.74
CA ASP A 313 -11.95 18.95 -24.03
C ASP A 313 -10.77 19.88 -24.35
N ALA A 314 -10.34 20.65 -23.35
CA ALA A 314 -9.28 21.64 -23.48
C ALA A 314 -7.91 20.96 -23.60
N TRP A 315 -7.71 19.85 -22.89
CA TRP A 315 -6.50 19.04 -22.98
C TRP A 315 -6.44 18.34 -24.33
N GLU A 316 -7.51 17.72 -24.78
CA GLU A 316 -7.57 17.06 -26.09
C GLU A 316 -7.24 18.01 -27.24
N LYS A 317 -7.89 19.18 -27.29
CA LYS A 317 -7.61 20.22 -28.30
C LYS A 317 -6.15 20.66 -28.27
N ALA A 318 -5.56 20.81 -27.08
CA ALA A 318 -4.15 21.18 -26.92
C ALA A 318 -3.17 20.07 -27.37
N ASN A 319 -3.63 18.81 -27.41
CA ASN A 319 -2.85 17.64 -27.78
C ASN A 319 -3.20 17.06 -29.16
N GLY A 320 -4.09 17.72 -29.92
CA GLY A 320 -4.46 17.32 -31.27
C GLY A 320 -5.43 16.14 -31.34
N LEU A 321 -6.18 15.89 -30.27
CA LEU A 321 -7.24 14.88 -30.16
C LEU A 321 -8.62 15.47 -30.43
N ASN A 322 -9.64 14.62 -30.54
CA ASN A 322 -11.00 15.03 -30.90
C ASN A 322 -11.99 14.83 -29.72
N PRO A 323 -12.44 15.93 -29.09
CA PRO A 323 -13.39 15.90 -27.95
C PRO A 323 -14.79 15.35 -28.22
N ASN A 324 -15.03 14.82 -29.41
CA ASN A 324 -16.30 14.20 -29.78
C ASN A 324 -16.10 12.74 -30.24
N ASP A 325 -14.91 12.16 -30.05
CA ASP A 325 -14.57 10.79 -30.41
C ASP A 325 -14.00 10.03 -29.19
N PRO A 326 -14.86 9.37 -28.40
CA PRO A 326 -14.44 8.71 -27.17
C PRO A 326 -13.57 7.46 -27.43
N SER A 327 -13.42 7.06 -28.70
CA SER A 327 -12.52 5.97 -29.07
C SER A 327 -11.05 6.39 -29.06
N ASP A 328 -10.77 7.70 -29.10
CA ASP A 328 -9.40 8.20 -29.19
C ASP A 328 -8.65 8.15 -27.85
N ALA A 329 -9.33 8.15 -26.71
CA ALA A 329 -8.76 7.79 -25.40
C ALA A 329 -7.91 6.51 -25.44
N ASN A 330 -8.38 5.49 -26.16
CA ASN A 330 -7.73 4.18 -26.26
C ASN A 330 -6.70 4.08 -27.39
N LYS A 331 -6.54 5.12 -28.22
CA LYS A 331 -5.48 5.17 -29.24
C LYS A 331 -4.15 5.55 -28.59
N ASP A 332 -3.05 5.30 -29.31
CA ASP A 332 -1.72 5.75 -28.94
C ASP A 332 -1.21 6.74 -30.01
N CYS A 333 -1.31 8.04 -29.71
CA CYS A 333 -0.90 9.09 -30.64
C CYS A 333 0.62 9.11 -30.95
N THR A 334 1.44 8.41 -30.16
CA THR A 334 2.92 8.44 -30.27
C THR A 334 3.54 7.10 -30.68
N GLY A 335 2.80 6.00 -30.58
CA GLY A 335 3.32 4.64 -30.82
C GLY A 335 4.33 4.16 -29.77
N ASP A 336 4.27 4.68 -28.54
CA ASP A 336 5.15 4.30 -27.43
C ASP A 336 4.55 3.22 -26.50
N GLY A 337 3.31 2.81 -26.73
CA GLY A 337 2.62 1.75 -26.00
C GLY A 337 1.64 2.23 -24.92
N TYR A 338 1.55 3.53 -24.66
CA TYR A 338 0.55 4.11 -23.75
C TYR A 338 -0.63 4.71 -24.51
N THR A 339 -1.83 4.47 -23.99
CA THR A 339 -3.06 5.10 -24.49
C THR A 339 -3.07 6.60 -24.24
N ASN A 340 -3.86 7.36 -25.00
CA ASN A 340 -4.00 8.80 -24.80
C ASN A 340 -4.55 9.13 -23.41
N LEU A 341 -5.45 8.31 -22.87
CA LEU A 341 -5.93 8.43 -21.50
C LEU A 341 -4.80 8.24 -20.49
N GLU A 342 -3.97 7.22 -20.66
CA GLU A 342 -2.80 7.02 -19.80
C GLU A 342 -1.81 8.18 -19.91
N LYS A 343 -1.67 8.80 -21.09
CA LYS A 343 -0.84 10.00 -21.27
C LYS A 343 -1.38 11.20 -20.52
N TYR A 344 -2.70 11.39 -20.53
CA TYR A 344 -3.35 12.45 -19.75
C TYR A 344 -3.12 12.23 -18.24
N ILE A 345 -3.51 11.06 -17.72
CA ILE A 345 -3.47 10.82 -16.27
C ILE A 345 -2.05 10.74 -15.72
N ASN A 346 -1.06 10.30 -16.51
CA ASN A 346 0.34 10.17 -16.09
C ASN A 346 1.24 11.31 -16.57
N GLY A 347 0.70 12.32 -17.27
CA GLY A 347 1.48 13.44 -17.77
C GLY A 347 2.51 13.07 -18.85
N ILE A 348 2.33 11.97 -19.58
CA ILE A 348 3.27 11.53 -20.63
C ILE A 348 3.15 12.43 -21.87
N SER A 349 4.22 12.50 -22.67
CA SER A 349 4.21 13.26 -23.92
C SER A 349 3.23 12.68 -24.95
N THR A 350 2.47 13.56 -25.60
CA THR A 350 1.60 13.27 -26.77
C THR A 350 2.27 13.62 -28.10
N LYS A 351 3.49 14.16 -28.07
CA LYS A 351 4.21 14.65 -29.26
C LYS A 351 5.41 13.79 -29.63
N ASN A 352 6.04 13.18 -28.64
CA ASN A 352 7.27 12.44 -28.81
C ASN A 352 7.06 10.98 -28.42
N ARG A 353 7.48 10.06 -29.29
CA ARG A 353 7.60 8.65 -28.95
C ARG A 353 8.72 8.46 -27.93
N ILE A 354 8.40 7.92 -26.76
CA ILE A 354 9.38 7.63 -25.70
C ILE A 354 9.87 6.19 -25.85
N ASP A 355 11.17 5.97 -25.65
CA ASP A 355 11.74 4.62 -25.59
C ASP A 355 11.76 4.14 -24.12
N TRP A 356 10.72 3.40 -23.72
CA TRP A 356 10.62 2.86 -22.36
C TRP A 356 11.59 1.72 -22.06
N SER A 357 12.32 1.23 -23.07
CA SER A 357 13.44 0.30 -22.84
C SER A 357 14.69 1.02 -22.31
N ASP A 358 14.79 2.33 -22.55
CA ASP A 358 15.79 3.17 -21.90
C ASP A 358 15.27 3.60 -20.52
N LEU A 359 15.81 2.94 -19.50
CA LEU A 359 15.37 3.04 -18.11
C LEU A 359 15.47 4.46 -17.53
N LYS A 360 16.25 5.36 -18.15
CA LYS A 360 16.30 6.78 -17.75
C LYS A 360 14.97 7.51 -17.98
N ASN A 361 14.10 6.97 -18.83
CA ASN A 361 12.79 7.53 -19.12
C ASN A 361 11.73 7.09 -18.10
N ASN A 362 12.03 6.10 -17.24
CA ASN A 362 11.08 5.52 -16.28
C ASN A 362 11.04 6.32 -14.97
N TYR A 363 10.51 7.55 -15.03
CA TYR A 363 10.34 8.42 -13.88
C TYR A 363 8.92 9.01 -13.82
N ASP A 364 8.58 9.53 -12.65
CA ASP A 364 7.27 10.11 -12.37
C ASP A 364 7.13 11.52 -12.97
N THR A 365 6.53 11.62 -14.15
CA THR A 365 6.41 12.92 -14.84
C THR A 365 5.36 13.85 -14.21
N LEU A 366 4.40 13.30 -13.47
CA LEU A 366 3.40 14.09 -12.76
C LEU A 366 4.01 14.85 -11.58
N ALA A 367 4.93 14.21 -10.85
CA ALA A 367 5.64 14.84 -9.75
C ALA A 367 6.40 16.11 -10.17
N GLU A 368 6.92 16.15 -11.41
CA GLU A 368 7.57 17.32 -12.00
C GLU A 368 6.55 18.40 -12.44
N LYS A 369 5.45 17.99 -13.08
CA LYS A 369 4.44 18.91 -13.61
C LYS A 369 3.59 19.57 -12.52
N GLY A 370 3.27 18.85 -11.46
CA GLY A 370 2.43 19.32 -10.34
C GLY A 370 0.96 19.60 -10.69
N LYS A 371 0.53 19.37 -11.93
CA LYS A 371 -0.84 19.57 -12.43
C LYS A 371 -1.10 18.72 -13.68
N LEU A 372 -2.37 18.34 -13.91
CA LEU A 372 -2.82 17.60 -15.10
C LEU A 372 -3.04 18.50 -16.33
N MET A 373 -3.32 19.80 -16.13
CA MET A 373 -3.50 20.82 -17.18
C MET A 373 -2.71 22.08 -16.89
#